data_AF-A0A840CJD7-F1
#
_entry.id   AF-A0A840CJD7-F1
#
_cell.length_a   1.000
_cell.length_b   1.000
_cell.length_c   1.000
_cell.angle_alpha   90.00
_cell.angle_beta   90.00
_cell.angle_gamma   90.00
#
_symmetry.space_group_name_H-M   'P 1'
#
loop_
_entity.id
_entity.type
_entity.pdbx_description
1 polymer ?
#
loop_
_entity_poly.entity_id
_entity_poly.type
_entity_poly.pdbx_seq_one_letter_code
_entity_poly.pdbx_strand_id
1 'polypeptide(L)'
;MNTEEDYPVNNDFLARLQGGWESVNGNPDIYIFRDYDGNYYLLAYSYDTECGRGSYSCYGVELDEDGNYICMGIKRCRLTEEESPYGLHITGWGSYMRN
;
A
#
# COMPACT_ATOMS: atom_id res chain seq x y z
N MET A 1 -12.93 -25.69 -25.09
CA MET A 1 -12.40 -25.31 -23.77
C MET A 1 -11.83 -23.91 -23.94
N ASN A 2 -12.60 -22.89 -23.55
CA ASN A 2 -12.10 -21.52 -23.52
C ASN A 2 -11.22 -21.41 -22.28
N THR A 3 -9.93 -21.23 -22.47
CA THR A 3 -9.05 -20.72 -21.42
C THR A 3 -9.38 -19.24 -21.28
N GLU A 4 -10.21 -18.91 -20.31
CA GLU A 4 -10.35 -17.53 -19.83
C GLU A 4 -8.96 -17.12 -19.36
N GLU A 5 -8.24 -16.40 -20.22
CA GLU A 5 -7.12 -15.58 -19.81
C GLU A 5 -7.69 -14.61 -18.78
N ASP A 6 -7.36 -14.87 -17.52
CA ASP A 6 -7.75 -14.08 -16.37
C ASP A 6 -7.06 -12.71 -16.52
N TYR A 7 -7.69 -11.80 -17.29
CA TYR A 7 -7.24 -10.44 -17.45
C TYR A 7 -7.19 -9.83 -16.04
N PRO A 8 -6.03 -9.37 -15.54
CA PRO A 8 -5.96 -8.85 -14.19
C PRO A 8 -6.94 -7.69 -14.10
N VAL A 9 -7.89 -7.78 -13.17
CA VAL A 9 -8.85 -6.73 -12.82
C VAL A 9 -8.07 -5.42 -12.79
N ASN A 10 -8.39 -4.54 -13.75
CA ASN A 10 -7.64 -3.32 -13.96
C ASN A 10 -7.90 -2.40 -12.77
N ASN A 11 -7.04 -2.51 -11.76
CA ASN A 11 -7.18 -1.77 -10.51
C ASN A 11 -6.57 -0.39 -10.71
N ASP A 12 -7.27 0.45 -11.48
CA ASP A 12 -6.88 1.83 -11.81
C ASP A 12 -6.55 2.64 -10.55
N PHE A 13 -7.19 2.32 -9.42
CA PHE A 13 -6.87 2.89 -8.12
C PHE A 13 -5.43 2.58 -7.69
N LEU A 14 -5.04 1.31 -7.61
CA LEU A 14 -3.68 0.92 -7.19
C LEU A 14 -2.62 1.34 -8.20
N ALA A 15 -2.94 1.35 -9.49
CA ALA A 15 -2.06 1.87 -10.53
C ALA A 15 -1.72 3.34 -10.28
N ARG A 16 -2.70 4.17 -9.91
CA ARG A 16 -2.46 5.58 -9.56
C ARG A 16 -1.68 5.76 -8.26
N LEU A 17 -1.75 4.81 -7.34
CA LEU A 17 -1.05 4.86 -6.05
C LEU A 17 0.41 4.38 -6.11
N GLN A 18 0.88 3.84 -7.23
CA GLN A 18 2.27 3.38 -7.34
C GLN A 18 3.28 4.49 -7.04
N GLY A 19 4.41 4.13 -6.41
CA GLY A 19 5.47 5.06 -6.06
C GLY A 19 5.62 5.27 -4.56
N GLY A 20 6.43 6.27 -4.20
CA GLY A 20 6.79 6.59 -2.83
C GLY A 20 5.78 7.50 -2.15
N TRP A 21 5.54 7.23 -0.86
CA TRP A 21 4.65 7.99 -0.01
C TRP A 21 5.31 8.20 1.35
N GLU A 22 5.36 9.46 1.78
CA GLU A 22 5.92 9.88 3.05
C GLU A 22 4.82 9.95 4.11
N SER A 23 5.07 9.40 5.30
CA SER A 23 4.10 9.45 6.39
C SER A 23 4.01 10.84 7.02
N VAL A 24 2.79 11.32 7.26
CA VAL A 24 2.56 12.60 7.93
C VAL A 24 2.80 12.53 9.44
N ASN A 25 2.57 11.37 10.06
CA ASN A 25 2.49 11.22 11.53
C ASN A 25 3.59 10.32 12.11
N GLY A 26 4.71 10.14 11.39
CA GLY A 26 5.83 9.30 11.86
C GLY A 26 5.54 7.79 11.82
N ASN A 27 4.53 7.36 11.06
CA ASN A 27 4.40 5.96 10.66
C ASN A 27 5.45 5.64 9.59
N PRO A 28 5.63 4.35 9.25
CA PRO A 28 6.61 3.98 8.23
C PRO A 28 6.30 4.69 6.90
N ASP A 29 7.34 5.17 6.22
CA ASP A 29 7.23 5.57 4.81
C ASP A 29 6.99 4.34 3.96
N ILE A 30 6.28 4.52 2.85
CA ILE A 30 5.86 3.37 2.04
C ILE A 30 6.19 3.55 0.56
N TYR A 31 6.29 2.42 -0.12
CA TYR A 31 6.41 2.34 -1.56
C TYR A 31 5.44 1.29 -2.09
N ILE A 32 4.54 1.70 -2.99
CA ILE A 32 3.55 0.82 -3.61
C ILE A 32 4.05 0.46 -5.01
N PHE A 33 4.08 -0.84 -5.32
CA PHE A 33 4.55 -1.34 -6.61
C PHE A 33 3.72 -2.52 -7.09
N ARG A 34 3.83 -2.83 -8.38
CA ARG A 34 3.27 -4.03 -8.99
C ARG A 34 4.42 -4.95 -9.35
N ASP A 35 4.37 -6.20 -8.89
CA ASP A 35 5.38 -7.21 -9.21
C ASP A 35 5.05 -7.91 -10.55
N TYR A 36 5.95 -8.76 -11.03
CA TYR A 36 5.82 -9.49 -12.30
C TYR A 36 4.65 -10.46 -12.33
N ASP A 37 4.16 -10.91 -11.17
CA ASP A 37 2.95 -11.73 -11.05
C ASP A 37 1.66 -10.91 -11.26
N GLY A 38 1.77 -9.60 -11.43
CA GLY A 38 0.66 -8.69 -11.66
C GLY A 38 -0.01 -8.21 -10.37
N ASN A 39 0.40 -8.70 -9.20
CA ASN A 39 -0.12 -8.30 -7.89
C ASN A 39 0.56 -7.02 -7.40
N TYR A 40 -0.14 -6.30 -6.54
CA TYR A 40 0.38 -5.10 -5.90
C TYR A 40 0.91 -5.41 -4.52
N TYR A 41 2.00 -4.74 -4.17
CA TYR A 41 2.66 -4.86 -2.89
C TYR A 41 2.94 -3.48 -2.31
N LEU A 42 2.97 -3.44 -0.99
CA LEU A 42 3.34 -2.27 -0.21
C LEU A 42 4.59 -2.62 0.61
N LEU A 43 5.68 -1.93 0.30
CA LEU A 43 6.91 -1.97 1.09
C LEU A 43 6.88 -0.82 2.09
N ALA A 44 6.94 -1.12 3.37
CA ALA A 44 7.02 -0.14 4.45
C ALA A 44 8.43 -0.08 5.02
N TYR A 45 8.94 1.12 5.26
CA TYR A 45 10.22 1.39 5.89
C TYR A 45 10.01 2.19 7.17
N SER A 46 10.46 1.65 8.29
CA SER A 46 10.46 2.34 9.58
C SER A 46 11.88 2.51 10.08
N TYR A 47 12.20 3.69 10.60
CA TYR A 47 13.48 3.96 11.23
C TYR A 47 13.29 4.18 12.73
N ASP A 48 13.84 3.26 13.53
CA ASP A 48 13.93 3.39 14.97
C ASP A 48 15.13 4.30 15.30
N THR A 49 14.83 5.51 15.74
CA THR A 49 15.82 6.53 16.13
C THR A 49 16.51 6.20 17.45
N GLU A 50 15.88 5.45 18.35
CA GLU A 50 16.44 5.05 19.64
C GLU A 50 17.54 3.99 19.43
N CYS A 51 17.27 3.02 18.55
CA CYS A 51 18.22 1.96 18.22
C CYS A 51 19.12 2.29 17.02
N GLY A 52 18.85 3.37 16.28
CA GLY A 52 19.55 3.75 15.05
C GLY A 52 19.43 2.70 13.95
N ARG A 53 18.28 2.02 13.84
CA ARG A 53 18.08 0.89 12.91
C ARG A 53 16.83 1.08 12.06
N GLY A 54 17.00 0.84 10.77
CA GLY A 54 15.88 0.71 9.83
C GLY A 54 15.34 -0.73 9.80
N SER A 55 14.05 -0.87 9.54
CA SER A 55 13.42 -2.16 9.24
C SER A 55 12.46 -2.02 8.06
N TYR A 56 12.36 -3.10 7.28
CA TYR A 56 11.45 -3.21 6.16
C TYR A 56 10.39 -4.27 6.43
N SER A 57 9.17 -3.98 6.04
CA SER A 57 8.06 -4.93 6.01
C SER A 57 7.39 -4.88 4.66
N CYS A 58 7.10 -6.03 4.06
CA CYS A 58 6.42 -6.11 2.77
C CYS A 58 5.05 -6.76 2.96
N TYR A 59 4.02 -6.14 2.39
CA TYR A 59 2.64 -6.59 2.46
C TYR A 59 2.08 -6.78 1.06
N GLY A 60 1.41 -7.91 0.82
CA GLY A 60 0.55 -8.05 -0.34
C GLY A 60 -0.66 -7.13 -0.20
N VAL A 61 -1.05 -6.48 -1.30
CA VAL A 61 -2.29 -5.71 -1.37
C VAL A 61 -3.37 -6.63 -1.94
N GLU A 62 -4.36 -6.90 -1.12
CA GLU A 62 -5.53 -7.70 -1.49
C GLU A 62 -6.66 -6.76 -1.96
N LEU A 63 -7.35 -7.18 -3.03
CA LEU A 63 -8.56 -6.53 -3.51
C LEU A 63 -9.76 -7.39 -3.09
N ASP A 64 -10.71 -6.79 -2.41
CA ASP A 64 -12.00 -7.39 -2.11
C ASP A 64 -13.17 -6.48 -2.57
N GLU A 65 -14.41 -6.86 -2.27
CA GLU A 65 -15.62 -6.10 -2.63
C GLU A 65 -15.68 -4.70 -2.00
N ASP A 66 -15.04 -4.52 -0.84
CA ASP A 66 -15.01 -3.27 -0.08
C ASP A 66 -13.77 -2.41 -0.45
N GLY A 67 -12.82 -2.91 -1.23
CA GLY A 67 -11.69 -2.14 -1.76
C GLY A 67 -10.32 -2.80 -1.58
N ASN A 68 -9.29 -1.98 -1.35
CA ASN A 68 -7.90 -2.43 -1.30
C ASN A 68 -7.37 -2.45 0.14
N TYR A 69 -6.72 -3.55 0.54
CA TYR A 69 -6.28 -3.77 1.91
C TYR A 69 -4.88 -4.36 1.97
N ILE A 70 -4.17 -4.04 3.05
CA ILE A 70 -3.01 -4.82 3.50
C ILE A 70 -3.36 -5.58 4.77
N CYS A 71 -2.85 -6.81 4.87
CA CYS A 71 -3.02 -7.65 6.04
C CYS A 71 -1.77 -7.56 6.94
N MET A 72 -1.93 -6.94 8.12
CA MET A 72 -0.90 -6.88 9.16
C MET A 72 -1.26 -7.86 10.28
N GLY A 73 -0.83 -9.11 10.11
CA GLY A 73 -1.26 -10.19 10.99
C GLY A 73 -2.77 -10.42 10.86
N ILE A 74 -3.52 -10.20 11.94
CA ILE A 74 -4.99 -10.31 11.94
C ILE A 74 -5.71 -8.99 11.60
N LYS A 75 -4.98 -7.87 11.48
CA LYS A 75 -5.57 -6.57 11.18
C LYS A 75 -5.59 -6.34 9.67
N ARG A 76 -6.75 -5.96 9.14
CA ARG A 76 -6.91 -5.46 7.78
C ARG A 76 -6.87 -3.95 7.79
N CYS A 77 -6.02 -3.38 6.96
CA CYS A 77 -5.82 -1.95 6.86
C CYS A 77 -6.17 -1.50 5.45
N ARG A 78 -7.26 -0.73 5.35
CA ARG A 78 -7.79 -0.25 4.07
C ARG A 78 -6.93 0.89 3.53
N LEU A 79 -6.69 0.87 2.23
CA LEU A 79 -6.12 1.96 1.45
C LEU A 79 -7.26 2.78 0.84
N THR A 80 -7.29 4.07 1.13
CA THR A 80 -8.27 5.01 0.58
C THR A 80 -7.57 6.26 0.05
N GLU A 81 -8.05 6.80 -1.07
CA GLU A 81 -7.58 8.10 -1.55
C GLU A 81 -8.04 9.20 -0.58
N GLU A 82 -7.20 10.20 -0.40
CA GLU A 82 -7.48 11.35 0.44
C GLU A 82 -7.38 12.64 -0.38
N GLU A 83 -8.13 13.67 0.00
CA GLU A 83 -8.04 14.97 -0.64
C GLU A 83 -6.75 15.71 -0.25
N SER A 84 -6.37 16.68 -1.08
CA SER A 84 -5.24 17.59 -0.84
C SER A 84 -5.30 18.23 0.55
N PRO A 85 -4.18 18.36 1.28
CA PRO A 85 -2.78 18.21 0.85
C PRO A 85 -2.25 16.77 0.87
N TYR A 86 -3.07 15.80 1.28
CA TYR A 86 -2.71 14.39 1.30
C TYR A 86 -3.11 13.72 -0.02
N GLY A 87 -2.83 12.42 -0.14
CA GLY A 87 -3.30 11.64 -1.30
C GLY A 87 -3.63 10.19 -0.98
N LEU A 88 -3.20 9.68 0.17
CA LEU A 88 -3.44 8.30 0.58
C LEU A 88 -3.63 8.25 2.09
N HIS A 89 -4.66 7.52 2.52
CA HIS A 89 -4.89 7.18 3.90
C HIS A 89 -4.88 5.65 4.07
N ILE A 90 -4.13 5.17 5.06
CA ILE A 90 -4.10 3.76 5.45
C ILE A 90 -4.70 3.63 6.84
N THR A 91 -5.79 2.88 6.96
CA THR A 91 -6.45 2.68 8.26
C THR A 91 -5.47 2.09 9.27
N GLY A 92 -5.24 2.80 10.38
CA GLY A 92 -4.29 2.41 11.43
C GLY A 92 -2.88 3.01 11.30
N TRP A 93 -2.50 3.52 10.13
CA TRP A 93 -1.23 4.24 9.89
C TRP A 93 -1.44 5.73 9.54
N GLY A 94 -2.66 6.14 9.18
CA GLY A 94 -2.99 7.52 8.93
C GLY A 94 -2.66 7.97 7.50
N SER A 95 -2.43 9.27 7.36
CA SER A 95 -2.33 9.96 6.08
C SER A 95 -0.90 10.03 5.56
N TYR A 96 -0.79 10.05 4.23
CA TYR A 96 0.44 10.01 3.47
C TYR A 96 0.43 11.09 2.38
N MET A 97 1.60 11.69 2.17
CA MET A 97 1.87 12.61 1.08
C MET A 97 2.68 11.90 0.00
N ARG A 98 2.43 12.27 -1.24
CA ARG A 98 3.19 11.72 -2.36
C ARG A 98 4.56 12.39 -2.45
N ASN A 99 5.61 11.59 -2.62
CA ASN A 99 6.95 12.07 -2.92
C ASN A 99 7.15 12.26 -4.44
#